data_AF-A0AAD9QLP8-F1
#
_entry.id   AF-A0AAD9QLP8-F1
#
_cell.length_a   1.000
_cell.length_b   1.000
_cell.length_c   1.000
_cell.angle_alpha   90.00
_cell.angle_beta   90.00
_cell.angle_gamma   90.00
#
_symmetry.space_group_name_H-M   'P 1'
#
loop_
_entity.id
_entity.type
_entity.pdbx_description
1 polymer ?
#
loop_
_entity_poly.entity_id
_entity_poly.type
_entity_poly.pdbx_seq_one_letter_code
_entity_poly.pdbx_strand_id
1 'polypeptide(L)'
;MPWSNSQQKRLAMEKTLLEKYFGDRVSWISPGHQTKVELQISCSNDKQHTLLIYIPDDFPNSCPNMVVKGPMLRSFIPMLYLHQYPGDNHTGHNIDGSSGICHFRPSLWTSSNTLYQIFMKGMIWLEAYEAHLRTGEPMSRYLSEMDG
;
A
#
# COMPACT_ATOMS: atom_id res chain seq x y z
N MET A 1 -9.59 -11.34 18.75
CA MET A 1 -9.14 -12.73 19.08
C MET A 1 -7.69 -12.85 18.63
N PRO A 2 -6.81 -13.63 19.30
CA PRO A 2 -5.45 -13.84 18.80
C PRO A 2 -5.48 -14.58 17.44
N TRP A 3 -4.50 -14.31 16.58
CA TRP A 3 -4.33 -15.03 15.31
C TRP A 3 -4.36 -16.55 15.49
N SER A 4 -5.04 -17.26 14.60
CA SER A 4 -5.02 -18.74 14.59
C SER A 4 -3.64 -19.29 14.24
N ASN A 5 -3.39 -20.57 14.53
CA ASN A 5 -2.08 -21.20 14.26
C ASN A 5 -1.67 -21.14 12.78
N SER A 6 -2.63 -21.26 11.84
CA SER A 6 -2.35 -21.12 10.41
C SER A 6 -1.98 -19.69 10.05
N GLN A 7 -2.68 -18.70 10.62
CA GLN A 7 -2.40 -17.28 10.42
C GLN A 7 -1.04 -16.89 10.98
N GLN A 8 -0.68 -17.38 12.17
CA GLN A 8 0.64 -17.14 12.75
C GLN A 8 1.77 -17.66 11.85
N LYS A 9 1.64 -18.89 11.33
CA LYS A 9 2.61 -19.45 10.37
C LYS A 9 2.71 -18.61 9.10
N ARG A 10 1.57 -18.17 8.58
CA ARG A 10 1.52 -17.33 7.38
C ARG A 10 2.17 -15.96 7.64
N LEU A 11 1.83 -15.29 8.73
CA LEU A 11 2.41 -13.99 9.09
C LEU A 11 3.91 -14.09 9.38
N ALA A 12 4.38 -15.20 9.96
CA ALA A 12 5.82 -15.45 10.15
C ALA A 12 6.54 -15.56 8.79
N MET A 13 5.97 -16.25 7.81
CA MET A 13 6.50 -16.32 6.45
C MET A 13 6.56 -14.93 5.79
N GLU A 14 5.47 -14.15 5.89
CA GLU A 14 5.44 -12.77 5.37
C GLU A 14 6.51 -11.90 6.02
N LYS A 15 6.69 -12.02 7.35
CA LYS A 15 7.72 -11.31 8.10
C LYS A 15 9.12 -11.62 7.58
N THR A 16 9.46 -12.90 7.46
CA THR A 16 10.76 -13.32 6.90
C THR A 16 10.96 -12.80 5.48
N LEU A 17 9.92 -12.83 4.64
CA LEU A 17 10.00 -12.34 3.27
C LEU A 17 10.24 -10.82 3.21
N LEU A 18 9.47 -10.04 3.98
CA LEU A 18 9.59 -8.59 3.99
C LEU A 18 10.92 -8.13 4.59
N GLU A 19 11.35 -8.73 5.70
CA GLU A 19 12.64 -8.40 6.32
C GLU A 19 13.81 -8.73 5.39
N LYS A 20 13.73 -9.82 4.61
CA LYS A 20 14.73 -10.16 3.60
C LYS A 20 14.87 -9.08 2.51
N TYR A 21 13.77 -8.50 2.04
CA TYR A 21 13.78 -7.53 0.92
C TYR A 21 13.93 -6.08 1.37
N PHE A 22 13.36 -5.73 2.52
CA PHE A 22 13.25 -4.34 2.98
C PHE A 22 14.13 -4.02 4.18
N GLY A 23 14.65 -5.03 4.88
CA GLY A 23 15.56 -4.84 6.00
C GLY A 23 14.95 -4.03 7.13
N ASP A 24 15.66 -3.00 7.56
CA ASP A 24 15.27 -2.07 8.63
C ASP A 24 14.15 -1.09 8.25
N ARG A 25 13.80 -1.00 6.97
CA ARG A 25 12.73 -0.10 6.48
C ARG A 25 11.33 -0.63 6.74
N VAL A 26 11.18 -1.92 7.07
CA VAL A 26 9.89 -2.53 7.40
C VAL A 26 9.71 -2.63 8.91
N SER A 27 8.53 -2.28 9.41
CA SER A 27 8.18 -2.43 10.81
C SER A 27 6.80 -3.04 11.01
N TRP A 28 6.66 -3.86 12.05
CA TRP A 28 5.43 -4.58 12.39
C TRP A 28 4.81 -3.97 13.65
N ILE A 29 3.57 -3.52 13.56
CA ILE A 29 2.84 -2.84 14.64
C ILE A 29 1.72 -3.75 15.10
N SER A 30 1.57 -3.88 16.43
CA SER A 30 0.55 -4.73 17.05
C SER A 30 0.51 -6.15 16.47
N PRO A 31 1.60 -6.94 16.54
CA PRO A 31 1.72 -8.23 15.84
C PRO A 31 0.74 -9.32 16.35
N GLY A 32 -0.08 -9.05 17.37
CA GLY A 32 -1.07 -9.98 17.91
C GLY A 32 -2.49 -9.84 17.35
N HIS A 33 -3.02 -8.62 17.24
CA HIS A 33 -4.35 -8.31 16.70
C HIS A 33 -4.31 -6.89 16.11
N GLN A 34 -5.12 -6.62 15.08
CA GLN A 34 -5.02 -5.37 14.31
C GLN A 34 -3.59 -5.12 13.82
N THR A 35 -2.92 -6.19 13.39
CA THR A 35 -1.55 -6.10 12.92
C THR A 35 -1.47 -5.17 11.72
N LYS A 36 -0.52 -4.26 11.77
CA LYS A 36 -0.19 -3.38 10.66
C LYS A 36 1.28 -3.53 10.31
N VAL A 37 1.60 -3.28 9.04
CA VAL A 37 2.97 -3.33 8.56
C VAL A 37 3.29 -2.03 7.86
N GLU A 38 4.33 -1.34 8.31
CA GLU A 38 4.82 -0.11 7.70
C GLU A 38 6.07 -0.39 6.86
N LEU A 39 6.20 0.33 5.76
CA LEU A 39 7.38 0.33 4.91
C LEU A 39 7.77 1.77 4.58
N GLN A 40 8.99 2.16 4.96
CA GLN A 40 9.57 3.45 4.60
C GLN A 40 10.18 3.39 3.19
N ILE A 41 9.80 4.34 2.35
CA ILE A 41 10.20 4.41 0.94
C ILE A 41 10.78 5.80 0.64
N SER A 42 11.91 5.81 -0.06
CA SER A 42 12.40 7.00 -0.77
C SER A 42 12.09 6.83 -2.25
N CYS A 43 11.35 7.77 -2.83
CA CYS A 43 11.11 7.80 -4.26
C CYS A 43 12.35 8.28 -5.03
N SER A 44 12.35 8.12 -6.35
CA SER A 44 13.43 8.52 -7.26
C SER A 44 13.80 10.02 -7.21
N ASN A 45 12.94 10.86 -6.65
CA ASN A 45 13.14 12.30 -6.44
C ASN A 45 13.49 12.67 -4.99
N ASP A 46 13.99 11.71 -4.20
CA ASP A 46 14.37 11.83 -2.78
C ASP A 46 13.20 12.16 -1.82
N LYS A 47 11.95 12.17 -2.29
CA LYS A 47 10.79 12.30 -1.41
C LYS A 47 10.57 11.02 -0.62
N GLN A 48 10.33 11.18 0.67
CA GLN A 48 10.08 10.07 1.57
C GLN A 48 8.59 9.91 1.86
N HIS A 49 8.14 8.67 1.82
CA HIS A 49 6.78 8.25 2.13
C HIS A 49 6.79 7.03 3.03
N THR A 50 5.67 6.76 3.68
CA THR A 50 5.46 5.52 4.43
C THR A 50 4.21 4.83 3.92
N LEU A 51 4.36 3.61 3.41
CA LEU A 51 3.23 2.74 3.09
C LEU A 51 2.83 1.99 4.35
N LEU A 52 1.53 1.86 4.59
CA LEU A 52 0.96 1.18 5.74
C LEU A 52 -0.08 0.17 5.26
N ILE A 53 0.15 -1.11 5.56
CA ILE A 53 -0.80 -2.19 5.32
C ILE A 53 -1.57 -2.50 6.61
N TYR A 54 -2.89 -2.59 6.50
CA TYR A 54 -3.78 -3.07 7.55
C TYR A 54 -4.15 -4.54 7.25
N ILE A 55 -3.73 -5.47 8.12
CA ILE A 55 -3.99 -6.90 7.95
C ILE A 55 -5.41 -7.22 8.45
N PRO A 56 -6.28 -7.83 7.63
CA PRO A 56 -7.64 -8.18 8.03
C PRO A 56 -7.64 -9.42 8.94
N ASP A 57 -8.68 -9.54 9.78
CA ASP A 57 -8.78 -10.60 10.80
C ASP A 57 -8.87 -12.02 10.22
N ASP A 58 -9.27 -12.15 8.95
CA ASP A 58 -9.37 -13.42 8.22
C ASP A 58 -8.21 -13.64 7.24
N PHE A 59 -7.16 -12.82 7.29
CA PHE A 59 -5.98 -12.96 6.43
C PHE A 59 -5.46 -14.42 6.48
N PRO A 60 -5.12 -15.05 5.34
CA PRO A 60 -5.00 -14.48 4.00
C PRO A 60 -6.25 -14.61 3.11
N ASN A 61 -7.43 -14.87 3.68
CA ASN A 61 -8.64 -15.05 2.87
C ASN A 61 -9.12 -13.74 2.24
N SER A 62 -8.99 -12.62 2.96
CA SER A 62 -9.24 -11.28 2.42
C SER A 62 -7.95 -10.53 2.10
N CYS A 63 -8.03 -9.68 1.07
CA CYS A 63 -6.96 -8.77 0.69
C CYS A 63 -6.76 -7.70 1.77
N PRO A 64 -5.52 -7.46 2.24
CA PRO A 64 -5.20 -6.31 3.09
C PRO A 64 -5.48 -4.97 2.40
N ASN A 65 -5.73 -3.94 3.21
CA ASN A 65 -5.81 -2.57 2.72
C ASN A 65 -4.44 -1.90 2.83
N MET A 66 -4.10 -1.04 1.87
CA MET A 66 -2.86 -0.27 1.87
C MET A 66 -3.16 1.23 1.74
N VAL A 67 -2.45 2.04 2.52
CA VAL A 67 -2.53 3.50 2.49
C VAL A 67 -1.14 4.13 2.46
N VAL A 68 -1.07 5.38 2.00
CA VAL A 68 0.08 6.26 2.26
C VAL A 68 -0.16 6.93 3.61
N LYS A 69 0.62 6.57 4.62
CA LYS A 69 0.49 7.08 5.98
C LYS A 69 0.77 8.57 6.02
N GLY A 70 -0.19 9.34 6.52
CA GLY A 70 -0.08 10.80 6.64
C GLY A 70 -1.40 11.50 6.29
N PRO A 71 -1.36 12.82 6.05
CA PRO A 71 -2.54 13.53 5.58
C PRO A 71 -2.93 13.08 4.16
N MET A 72 -4.21 13.25 3.83
CA MET A 72 -4.71 12.97 2.48
C MET A 72 -3.87 13.68 1.41
N LEU A 73 -3.46 12.92 0.41
CA LEU A 73 -2.60 13.39 -0.66
C LEU A 73 -3.33 14.41 -1.55
N ARG A 74 -2.58 15.43 -1.94
CA ARG A 74 -3.03 16.46 -2.89
C ARG A 74 -2.71 16.03 -4.32
N SER A 75 -3.49 16.50 -5.27
CA SER A 75 -3.14 16.42 -6.68
C SER A 75 -2.13 17.51 -7.05
N PHE A 76 -1.68 17.52 -8.31
CA PHE A 76 -0.92 18.63 -8.88
C PHE A 76 -1.62 19.99 -8.73
N ILE A 77 -2.96 20.01 -8.75
CA ILE A 77 -3.75 21.21 -8.42
C ILE A 77 -3.86 21.29 -6.89
N PRO A 78 -3.22 22.28 -6.22
CA PRO A 78 -3.04 22.24 -4.75
C PRO A 78 -4.34 22.24 -3.93
N MET A 79 -5.43 22.78 -4.49
CA MET A 79 -6.74 22.84 -3.82
C MET A 79 -7.51 21.52 -3.88
N LEU A 80 -7.11 20.59 -4.73
CA LEU A 80 -7.79 19.30 -4.92
C LEU A 80 -7.02 18.18 -4.20
N TYR A 81 -7.75 17.34 -3.47
CA TYR A 81 -7.21 16.06 -3.06
C TYR A 81 -7.09 15.12 -4.26
N LEU A 82 -6.15 14.18 -4.21
CA LEU A 82 -5.89 13.27 -5.32
C LEU A 82 -7.13 12.45 -5.73
N HIS A 83 -7.93 11.99 -4.76
CA HIS A 83 -9.17 11.25 -5.03
C HIS A 83 -10.27 12.10 -5.72
N GLN A 84 -10.11 13.43 -5.77
CA GLN A 84 -11.02 14.35 -6.47
C GLN A 84 -10.49 14.72 -7.86
N TYR A 85 -9.22 14.41 -8.15
CA TYR A 85 -8.61 14.71 -9.43
C TYR A 85 -9.17 13.76 -10.49
N PRO A 86 -9.52 14.25 -11.69
CA PRO A 86 -10.10 13.41 -12.74
C PRO A 86 -9.13 12.32 -13.23
N GLY A 87 -9.70 11.23 -13.74
CA GLY A 87 -8.94 10.08 -14.27
C GLY A 87 -8.79 8.93 -13.27
N ASP A 88 -8.24 7.82 -13.76
CA ASP A 88 -7.92 6.68 -12.91
C ASP A 88 -6.59 6.91 -12.18
N ASN A 89 -6.69 7.33 -10.93
CA ASN A 89 -5.53 7.54 -10.07
C ASN A 89 -5.24 6.35 -9.15
N HIS A 90 -5.93 5.21 -9.37
CA HIS A 90 -5.85 4.00 -8.55
C HIS A 90 -5.92 4.29 -7.04
N THR A 91 -6.77 5.24 -6.64
CA THR A 91 -7.02 5.52 -5.21
C THR A 91 -7.95 4.47 -4.63
N GLY A 92 -7.60 3.97 -3.44
CA GLY A 92 -8.38 2.99 -2.70
C GLY A 92 -9.20 3.61 -1.56
N HIS A 93 -9.63 2.78 -0.62
CA HIS A 93 -10.33 3.23 0.58
C HIS A 93 -9.41 4.02 1.51
N ASN A 94 -9.77 5.26 1.82
CA ASN A 94 -9.04 6.09 2.78
C ASN A 94 -9.28 5.59 4.21
N ILE A 95 -8.24 5.52 5.02
CA ILE A 95 -8.31 5.02 6.41
C ILE A 95 -7.64 6.05 7.31
N ASP A 96 -8.30 6.46 8.40
CA ASP A 96 -7.76 7.38 9.41
C ASP A 96 -7.18 8.70 8.82
N GLY A 97 -7.78 9.22 7.74
CA GLY A 97 -7.31 10.43 7.05
C GLY A 97 -6.10 10.23 6.14
N SER A 98 -5.61 8.99 6.00
CA SER A 98 -4.56 8.59 5.05
C SER A 98 -5.16 8.18 3.70
N SER A 99 -4.43 8.46 2.62
CA SER A 99 -4.87 8.14 1.26
C SER A 99 -4.73 6.65 0.95
N GLY A 100 -5.83 6.01 0.59
CA GLY A 100 -5.84 4.60 0.19
C GLY A 100 -5.28 4.38 -1.20
N ILE A 101 -4.67 3.20 -1.41
CA ILE A 101 -4.18 2.75 -2.71
C ILE A 101 -4.99 1.53 -3.15
N CYS A 102 -5.59 1.61 -4.35
CA CYS A 102 -6.17 0.47 -5.03
C CYS A 102 -5.01 -0.32 -5.66
N HIS A 103 -4.78 -1.55 -5.20
CA HIS A 103 -3.58 -2.31 -5.55
C HIS A 103 -3.91 -3.75 -5.98
N PHE A 104 -4.95 -4.37 -5.43
CA PHE A 104 -5.49 -5.63 -5.94
C PHE A 104 -6.99 -5.52 -6.14
N ARG A 105 -7.49 -6.14 -7.20
CA ARG A 105 -8.92 -6.41 -7.33
C ARG A 105 -9.28 -7.52 -6.35
N PRO A 106 -10.28 -7.32 -5.46
CA PRO A 106 -10.64 -8.34 -4.47
C PRO A 106 -10.94 -9.72 -5.07
N SER A 107 -11.50 -9.77 -6.29
CA SER A 107 -11.81 -11.02 -7.01
C SER A 107 -10.59 -11.78 -7.53
N LEU A 108 -9.42 -11.14 -7.61
CA LEU A 108 -8.16 -11.74 -8.06
C LEU A 108 -7.22 -12.04 -6.89
N TRP A 109 -7.56 -11.59 -5.68
CA TRP A 109 -6.80 -11.92 -4.49
C TRP A 109 -6.91 -13.40 -4.17
N THR A 110 -5.77 -14.04 -3.90
CA THR A 110 -5.69 -15.42 -3.44
C THR A 110 -4.79 -15.52 -2.23
N SER A 111 -4.92 -16.61 -1.48
CA SER A 111 -4.01 -16.89 -0.36
C SER A 111 -2.56 -17.14 -0.80
N SER A 112 -2.26 -17.21 -2.10
CA SER A 112 -0.88 -17.28 -2.60
C SER A 112 -0.21 -15.91 -2.74
N ASN A 113 -0.99 -14.82 -2.79
CA ASN A 113 -0.47 -13.46 -2.89
C ASN A 113 0.17 -13.02 -1.57
N THR A 114 1.23 -12.22 -1.63
CA THR A 114 2.04 -11.83 -0.45
C THR A 114 1.93 -10.35 -0.12
N LEU A 115 2.25 -9.97 1.12
CA LEU A 115 2.38 -8.57 1.52
C LEU A 115 3.49 -7.87 0.73
N TYR A 116 4.53 -8.61 0.33
CA TYR A 116 5.58 -8.12 -0.55
C TYR A 116 4.99 -7.60 -1.87
N GLN A 117 4.12 -8.38 -2.53
CA GLN A 117 3.48 -7.96 -3.77
C GLN A 117 2.60 -6.71 -3.59
N ILE A 118 1.89 -6.60 -2.46
CA ILE A 118 1.13 -5.39 -2.10
C ILE A 118 2.06 -4.18 -2.02
N PHE A 119 3.17 -4.29 -1.28
CA PHE A 119 4.14 -3.19 -1.15
C PHE A 119 4.77 -2.82 -2.49
N MET A 120 5.12 -3.78 -3.34
CA MET A 120 5.68 -3.48 -4.67
C MET A 120 4.72 -2.63 -5.52
N LYS A 121 3.42 -2.95 -5.50
CA LYS A 121 2.41 -2.11 -6.18
C LYS A 121 2.29 -0.72 -5.54
N GLY A 122 2.38 -0.62 -4.22
CA GLY A 122 2.40 0.67 -3.52
C GLY A 122 3.60 1.54 -3.88
N MET A 123 4.78 0.93 -4.04
CA MET A 123 6.00 1.63 -4.47
C MET A 123 5.86 2.19 -5.89
N ILE A 124 5.35 1.38 -6.82
CA ILE A 124 5.05 1.83 -8.20
C ILE A 124 4.05 3.00 -8.18
N TRP A 125 3.00 2.88 -7.35
CA TRP A 125 2.00 3.93 -7.18
C TRP A 125 2.60 5.25 -6.65
N LEU A 126 3.53 5.19 -5.70
CA LEU A 126 4.21 6.37 -5.17
C LEU A 126 5.12 7.06 -6.20
N GLU A 127 5.83 6.31 -7.04
CA GLU A 127 6.62 6.89 -8.13
C GLU A 127 5.71 7.61 -9.15
N ALA A 128 4.57 7.00 -9.51
CA ALA A 128 3.58 7.64 -10.37
C ALA A 128 2.98 8.90 -9.72
N TYR A 129 2.74 8.87 -8.40
CA TYR A 129 2.24 10.01 -7.65
C TYR A 129 3.23 11.19 -7.69
N GLU A 130 4.52 10.93 -7.44
CA GLU A 130 5.56 11.95 -7.53
C GLU A 130 5.73 12.48 -8.97
N ALA A 131 5.60 11.62 -9.98
CA ALA A 131 5.58 12.04 -11.37
C ALA A 131 4.35 12.93 -11.69
N HIS A 132 3.18 12.60 -11.17
CA HIS A 132 1.97 13.42 -11.28
C HIS A 132 2.16 14.80 -10.64
N LEU A 133 2.69 14.86 -9.41
CA LEU A 133 2.99 16.14 -8.73
C LEU A 133 4.00 17.01 -9.47
N ARG A 134 4.88 16.42 -10.28
CA ARG A 134 5.87 17.16 -11.07
C ARG A 134 5.33 17.63 -12.42
N THR A 135 4.49 16.83 -13.06
CA THR A 135 4.10 17.01 -14.48
C THR A 135 2.67 17.50 -14.68
N GLY A 136 1.79 17.24 -13.72
CA GLY A 136 0.35 17.43 -13.87
C GLY A 136 -0.35 16.36 -14.72
N GLU A 137 0.39 15.40 -15.28
CA GLU A 137 -0.19 14.29 -16.04
C GLU A 137 -0.96 13.33 -15.11
N PRO A 138 -2.08 12.74 -15.54
CA PRO A 138 -2.82 11.74 -14.76
C PRO A 138 -1.94 10.54 -14.38
N MET A 139 -2.17 9.96 -13.20
CA MET A 139 -1.35 8.83 -12.72
C MET A 139 -1.50 7.58 -13.60
N SER A 140 -2.66 7.36 -14.22
CA SER A 140 -2.90 6.26 -15.16
C SER A 140 -1.87 6.20 -16.31
N ARG A 141 -1.25 7.33 -16.67
CA ARG A 141 -0.17 7.38 -17.66
C ARG A 141 1.06 6.55 -17.25
N TYR A 142 1.27 6.38 -15.95
CA TYR A 142 2.44 5.70 -15.37
C TYR A 142 2.09 4.34 -14.76
N LEU A 143 0.80 4.02 -14.61
CA LEU A 143 0.30 2.87 -13.86
C LEU A 143 -0.22 1.72 -14.71
N SER A 144 0.27 1.56 -15.95
CA SER A 144 -0.14 0.46 -16.85
C SER A 144 -0.03 -0.94 -16.22
N GLU A 145 0.82 -1.12 -15.22
CA GLU A 145 1.05 -2.40 -14.51
C GLU A 145 0.09 -2.64 -13.32
N MET A 146 -0.78 -1.67 -12.99
CA MET A 146 -1.73 -1.79 -11.87
C MET A 146 -3.09 -2.36 -12.27
N ASP A 147 -3.34 -2.59 -13.57
CA ASP A 147 -4.60 -3.13 -14.09
C ASP A 147 -4.80 -4.65 -13.87
N GLY A 148 -3.73 -5.36 -13.47
CA GLY A 148 -3.71 -6.78 -13.15
C GLY A 148 -3.99 -7.10 -11.68
#